data_AF-A0A355PVE6-F1
#
_entry.id   AF-A0A355PVE6-F1
#
_cell.length_a   1.000
_cell.length_b   1.000
_cell.length_c   1.000
_cell.angle_alpha   90.00
_cell.angle_beta   90.00
_cell.angle_gamma   90.00
#
_symmetry.space_group_name_H-M   'P 1'
#
loop_
_entity.id
_entity.type
_entity.pdbx_description
1 polymer ?
#
loop_
_entity_poly.entity_id
_entity_poly.type
_entity_poly.pdbx_seq_one_letter_code
_entity_poly.pdbx_strand_id
1 'polypeptide(L)'
;MNEYYSGRSYSHRRRRSRLPRFLAVAACIALAGALGAGVFFLRKHHSGNAPDTTSSIVISTEAPDTAESPTEGDGFVMPDTPAADLLHQAYLLASGYDYDAAIELLKASEEFASDPEVVSAIAGYESTKATLVRTPISKITHVFFHTLVADPSKAFDGDADQDGYNQVMTTIDEFNKILDNLYSKGYVLVRLHDMAYETTDENGNTVMKAGDIMLPPGKIPFVMSQDDLCYYPYMDGDGFANRIVIGEDGKPTCEMTMDDGSVSTGDYDLVPILEKFCERHPDFSYKGARAVLAFTGYEGILGYRTASSYAGSETYEQDRQAAAEVAQCLRDNGWELASHSWGHLDLGTVEWDRFQSDTDKWESEVESLIGPTDIILFPFGADVGDWHPYSMDNERFRYLYNAGFRYFCNVDSSQYWVQLGDDYLRQGRRNLDGYRMWKDITAEAEGRPRKLDDLFRAEDVFDRSRPTPVPEM
;
A
#
# COMPACT_ATOMS: atom_id res chain seq x y z
N MET A 1 -17.99 40.42 44.65
CA MET A 1 -16.74 40.09 45.36
C MET A 1 -15.76 39.66 44.29
N ASN A 2 -14.96 40.58 43.71
CA ASN A 2 -13.61 41.00 44.17
C ASN A 2 -12.75 39.74 44.45
N GLU A 3 -11.59 39.48 43.84
CA GLU A 3 -10.46 40.31 43.38
C GLU A 3 -9.72 39.59 42.21
N TYR A 4 -9.37 40.25 41.11
CA TYR A 4 -8.02 40.70 40.72
C TYR A 4 -6.82 39.97 41.37
N TYR A 5 -5.94 39.37 40.56
CA TYR A 5 -4.49 39.59 40.64
C TYR A 5 -3.78 39.34 39.29
N SER A 6 -2.87 40.26 39.00
CA SER A 6 -2.07 40.44 37.80
C SER A 6 -0.73 39.71 37.82
N GLY A 7 -0.28 39.27 36.63
CA GLY A 7 1.02 39.66 36.08
C GLY A 7 2.24 38.76 36.36
N ARG A 8 2.90 38.29 35.29
CA ARG A 8 4.21 38.81 34.83
C ARG A 8 4.82 37.90 33.76
N SER A 9 5.15 38.52 32.64
CA SER A 9 6.09 38.08 31.61
C SER A 9 7.50 37.85 32.15
N TYR A 10 8.13 36.74 31.79
CA TYR A 10 9.59 36.57 31.84
C TYR A 10 10.11 36.10 30.48
N SER A 11 10.73 37.03 29.75
CA SER A 11 11.55 36.74 28.59
C SER A 11 12.88 36.13 29.02
N HIS A 12 13.19 34.91 28.57
CA HIS A 12 14.55 34.39 28.61
C HIS A 12 15.14 34.34 27.20
N ARG A 13 15.87 35.41 26.85
CA ARG A 13 16.91 35.36 25.81
C ARG A 13 18.00 34.39 26.28
N ARG A 14 18.13 33.22 25.65
CA ARG A 14 19.37 32.44 25.69
C ARG A 14 20.23 32.79 24.47
N ARG A 15 21.40 33.38 24.76
CA ARG A 15 22.49 33.66 23.82
C ARG A 15 22.95 32.36 23.15
N ARG A 16 23.06 32.37 21.82
CA ARG A 16 23.84 31.41 21.02
C ARG A 16 25.30 31.42 21.52
N SER A 17 25.79 30.29 22.02
CA SER A 17 27.23 30.04 22.09
C SER A 17 27.71 29.58 20.72
N ARG A 18 28.69 30.29 20.16
CA ARG A 18 29.43 29.88 18.97
C ARG A 18 30.56 28.96 19.43
N LEU A 19 30.44 27.67 19.17
CA LEU A 19 31.59 26.78 19.00
C LEU A 19 31.49 26.14 17.62
N PRO A 20 32.58 26.13 16.82
CA PRO A 20 32.56 25.62 15.46
C PRO A 20 32.45 24.09 15.47
N ARG A 21 31.29 23.56 15.05
CA ARG A 21 31.01 22.13 14.83
C ARG A 21 31.55 21.63 13.49
N PHE A 22 32.78 22.00 13.15
CA PHE A 22 33.51 21.41 12.03
C PHE A 22 34.35 20.28 12.61
N LEU A 23 33.89 19.03 12.49
CA LEU A 23 34.69 17.79 12.48
C LEU A 23 33.85 16.48 12.49
N ALA A 24 32.52 16.54 12.35
CA ALA A 24 31.67 15.34 12.27
C ALA A 24 31.15 14.98 10.87
N VAL A 25 31.44 15.80 9.84
CA VAL A 25 30.89 15.64 8.47
C VAL A 25 31.80 14.78 7.56
N ALA A 26 33.05 14.52 7.93
CA ALA A 26 33.98 13.76 7.09
C ALA A 26 33.96 12.23 7.34
N ALA A 27 33.19 11.73 8.30
CA ALA A 27 33.22 10.31 8.70
C ALA A 27 32.16 9.43 8.01
N CYS A 28 31.04 9.99 7.54
CA CYS A 28 29.95 9.18 6.96
C CYS A 28 30.00 9.08 5.42
N ILE A 29 30.61 10.04 4.72
CA ILE A 29 30.81 9.98 3.26
C ILE A 29 31.93 8.99 2.87
N ALA A 30 32.81 8.63 3.81
CA ALA A 30 33.80 7.55 3.61
C ALA A 30 33.21 6.13 3.79
N LEU A 31 32.05 5.98 4.44
CA LEU A 31 31.43 4.66 4.69
C LEU A 31 30.65 4.13 3.46
N ALA A 32 30.17 5.01 2.57
CA ALA A 32 29.58 4.59 1.29
C ALA A 32 30.65 4.24 0.22
N GLY A 33 31.88 4.74 0.36
CA GLY A 33 33.02 4.38 -0.51
C GLY A 33 33.77 3.10 -0.10
N ALA A 34 33.64 2.65 1.15
CA ALA A 34 34.42 1.53 1.68
C ALA A 34 33.77 0.14 1.49
N LEU A 35 32.46 0.07 1.19
CA LEU A 35 31.79 -1.21 0.90
C LEU A 35 31.99 -1.70 -0.55
N GLY A 36 32.48 -0.84 -1.45
CA GLY A 36 32.79 -1.18 -2.85
C GLY A 36 34.21 -1.66 -3.15
N ALA A 37 35.17 -1.48 -2.23
CA ALA A 37 36.58 -1.87 -2.42
C ALA A 37 37.01 -3.14 -1.67
N GLY A 38 36.15 -3.68 -0.79
CA GLY A 38 36.46 -4.81 0.09
C GLY A 38 36.52 -6.20 -0.57
N VAL A 39 36.14 -6.32 -1.84
CA VAL A 39 36.08 -7.63 -2.54
C VAL A 39 37.32 -7.88 -3.42
N PHE A 40 38.20 -6.89 -3.63
CA PHE A 40 39.31 -7.04 -4.59
C PHE A 40 40.70 -7.28 -3.97
N PHE A 41 40.84 -7.31 -2.64
CA PHE A 41 42.14 -7.45 -1.95
C PHE A 41 42.33 -8.71 -1.09
N LEU A 42 41.61 -9.78 -1.40
CA LEU A 42 41.83 -11.11 -0.81
C LEU A 42 42.40 -12.11 -1.83
N ARG A 43 43.46 -11.69 -2.54
CA ARG A 43 44.28 -12.63 -3.34
C ARG A 43 45.69 -12.12 -3.68
N LYS A 44 46.50 -11.70 -2.70
CA LYS A 44 47.97 -11.67 -2.91
C LYS A 44 48.79 -11.66 -1.61
N HIS A 45 49.46 -12.79 -1.39
CA HIS A 45 50.80 -12.98 -0.79
C HIS A 45 51.16 -12.43 0.61
N HIS A 46 51.36 -13.40 1.51
CA HIS A 46 52.58 -13.70 2.30
C HIS A 46 53.80 -12.75 2.21
N SER A 47 54.31 -12.41 3.41
CA SER A 47 55.73 -12.26 3.84
C SER A 47 56.25 -10.85 4.17
N GLY A 48 56.63 -10.64 5.45
CA GLY A 48 57.89 -9.94 5.82
C GLY A 48 57.84 -8.62 6.59
N ASN A 49 57.96 -8.71 7.93
CA ASN A 49 58.71 -7.88 8.91
C ASN A 49 58.71 -6.32 8.92
N ALA A 50 57.97 -5.73 9.90
CA ALA A 50 58.33 -4.83 11.04
C ALA A 50 59.37 -3.67 10.94
N PRO A 51 59.41 -2.64 11.85
CA PRO A 51 58.47 -2.20 12.91
C PRO A 51 58.21 -0.66 13.05
N ASP A 52 57.22 -0.35 13.90
CA ASP A 52 57.02 0.78 14.85
C ASP A 52 57.02 2.27 14.44
N THR A 53 55.87 2.92 14.64
CA THR A 53 55.66 3.81 15.81
C THR A 53 54.16 3.95 16.11
N THR A 54 53.77 3.50 17.31
CA THR A 54 52.42 3.46 17.85
C THR A 54 52.10 4.71 18.68
N SER A 55 50.89 5.22 18.53
CA SER A 55 50.15 5.90 19.60
C SER A 55 48.81 5.19 19.70
N SER A 56 48.73 4.26 20.64
CA SER A 56 47.59 3.41 20.91
C SER A 56 46.53 4.15 21.73
N ILE A 57 45.26 4.08 21.31
CA ILE A 57 44.12 4.22 22.21
C ILE A 57 43.48 2.83 22.36
N VAL A 58 43.37 2.42 23.62
CA VAL A 58 42.90 1.11 24.11
C VAL A 58 41.37 1.04 24.00
N ILE A 59 40.86 -0.06 23.45
CA ILE A 59 39.44 -0.41 23.51
C ILE A 59 39.23 -1.20 24.81
N SER A 60 38.48 -0.61 25.75
CA SER A 60 37.89 -1.34 26.87
C SER A 60 36.46 -1.74 26.51
N THR A 61 36.23 -3.04 26.47
CA THR A 61 34.92 -3.69 26.44
C THR A 61 34.29 -3.64 27.83
N GLU A 62 33.13 -2.99 27.95
CA GLU A 62 32.13 -3.29 28.98
C GLU A 62 30.75 -2.88 28.43
N ALA A 63 29.83 -3.84 28.42
CA ALA A 63 28.41 -3.59 28.18
C ALA A 63 27.77 -3.02 29.45
N PRO A 64 26.71 -2.21 29.30
CA PRO A 64 25.54 -2.46 30.12
C PRO A 64 24.24 -2.45 29.32
N ASP A 65 23.36 -3.39 29.69
CA ASP A 65 21.94 -3.40 29.43
C ASP A 65 21.27 -2.09 29.85
N THR A 66 20.55 -1.46 28.93
CA THR A 66 19.25 -0.81 29.15
C THR A 66 18.74 -0.34 27.78
N ALA A 67 17.75 -1.04 27.24
CA ALA A 67 17.06 -0.66 26.02
C ALA A 67 16.12 0.51 26.31
N GLU A 68 16.58 1.74 26.06
CA GLU A 68 15.71 2.86 25.76
C GLU A 68 15.38 2.81 24.26
N SER A 69 14.09 2.77 23.95
CA SER A 69 13.55 2.87 22.59
C SER A 69 14.07 4.13 21.89
N PRO A 70 14.37 4.11 20.57
CA PRO A 70 14.79 5.30 19.86
C PRO A 70 13.65 6.32 19.84
N THR A 71 13.98 7.55 20.22
CA THR A 71 13.09 8.70 20.12
C THR A 71 13.04 9.20 18.69
N GLU A 72 11.85 9.65 18.26
CA GLU A 72 11.60 10.40 17.04
C GLU A 72 12.58 11.57 16.86
N GLY A 73 12.99 11.81 15.61
CA GLY A 73 13.53 13.09 15.18
C GLY A 73 15.05 13.14 14.99
N ASP A 74 15.60 12.31 14.11
CA ASP A 74 16.82 12.66 13.38
C ASP A 74 16.46 12.92 11.91
N GLY A 75 15.59 13.91 11.74
CA GLY A 75 15.30 14.49 10.42
C GLY A 75 16.59 15.11 9.89
N PHE A 76 17.14 14.52 8.84
CA PHE A 76 18.21 15.09 8.05
C PHE A 76 17.77 16.46 7.53
N VAL A 77 18.21 17.55 8.18
CA VAL A 77 17.90 18.91 7.72
C VAL A 77 18.87 19.24 6.57
N MET A 78 18.40 19.01 5.35
CA MET A 78 19.09 19.50 4.16
C MET A 78 19.16 21.03 4.17
N PRO A 79 20.27 21.63 3.71
CA PRO A 79 20.33 23.08 3.55
C PRO A 79 19.28 23.52 2.52
N ASP A 80 18.46 24.50 2.87
CA ASP A 80 17.41 25.11 2.04
C ASP A 80 18.02 25.80 0.82
N THR A 81 18.36 25.00 -0.19
CA THR A 81 19.05 25.40 -1.41
C THR A 81 18.47 24.60 -2.58
N PRO A 82 18.37 25.19 -3.78
CA PRO A 82 17.76 24.50 -4.92
C PRO A 82 18.45 23.18 -5.31
N ALA A 83 19.77 23.08 -5.11
CA ALA A 83 20.52 21.85 -5.34
C ALA A 83 20.13 20.73 -4.34
N ALA A 84 19.96 21.08 -3.07
CA ALA A 84 19.56 20.13 -2.04
C ALA A 84 18.12 19.66 -2.22
N ASP A 85 17.21 20.54 -2.65
CA ASP A 85 15.83 20.18 -2.98
C ASP A 85 15.77 19.21 -4.17
N LEU A 86 16.56 19.46 -5.22
CA LEU A 86 16.68 18.58 -6.37
C LEU A 86 17.20 17.19 -5.96
N LEU A 87 18.27 17.15 -5.17
CA LEU A 87 18.84 15.90 -4.64
C LEU A 87 17.84 15.15 -3.76
N HIS A 88 17.07 15.87 -2.93
CA HIS A 88 16.03 15.27 -2.09
C HIS A 88 14.90 14.66 -2.93
N GLN A 89 14.43 15.35 -3.97
CA GLN A 89 13.41 14.80 -4.88
C GLN A 89 13.91 13.53 -5.60
N ALA A 90 15.15 13.54 -6.09
CA ALA A 90 15.77 12.36 -6.69
C ALA A 90 15.95 11.21 -5.69
N TYR A 91 16.29 11.53 -4.44
CA TYR A 91 16.35 10.56 -3.36
C TYR A 91 14.99 9.89 -3.12
N LEU A 92 13.90 10.64 -3.03
CA LEU A 92 12.56 10.06 -2.85
C LEU A 92 12.17 9.11 -3.99
N LEU A 93 12.46 9.48 -5.26
CA LEU A 93 12.24 8.62 -6.42
C LEU A 93 13.06 7.33 -6.32
N ALA A 94 14.36 7.44 -6.01
CA ALA A 94 15.25 6.29 -5.88
C ALA A 94 14.90 5.40 -4.68
N SER A 95 14.41 5.96 -3.57
CA SER A 95 13.91 5.22 -2.41
C SER A 95 12.68 4.39 -2.77
N GLY A 96 11.80 4.91 -3.62
CA GLY A 96 10.69 4.18 -4.24
C GLY A 96 11.10 3.31 -5.44
N TYR A 97 12.39 3.02 -5.61
CA TYR A 97 12.95 2.20 -6.70
C TYR A 97 12.81 2.77 -8.12
N ASP A 98 12.39 4.03 -8.29
CA ASP A 98 12.39 4.71 -9.58
C ASP A 98 13.75 5.38 -9.87
N TYR A 99 14.79 4.54 -9.97
CA TYR A 99 16.14 5.01 -10.26
C TYR A 99 16.23 5.74 -11.61
N ASP A 100 15.42 5.32 -12.59
CA ASP A 100 15.37 5.97 -13.89
C ASP A 100 14.85 7.41 -13.79
N ALA A 101 13.69 7.61 -13.15
CA ALA A 101 13.17 8.94 -12.93
C ALA A 101 14.13 9.80 -12.08
N ALA A 102 14.76 9.23 -11.05
CA ALA A 102 15.74 9.93 -10.23
C ALA A 102 16.95 10.42 -11.05
N ILE A 103 17.50 9.56 -11.91
CA ILE A 103 18.63 9.87 -12.78
C ILE A 103 18.23 10.91 -13.84
N GLU A 104 17.06 10.76 -14.45
CA GLU A 104 16.54 11.70 -15.44
C GLU A 104 16.31 13.09 -14.83
N LEU A 105 15.71 13.16 -13.64
CA LEU A 105 15.49 14.42 -12.91
C LEU A 105 16.81 15.16 -12.66
N LEU A 106 17.85 14.44 -12.21
CA LEU A 106 19.17 15.03 -11.95
C LEU A 106 19.88 15.47 -13.24
N LYS A 107 19.80 14.66 -14.31
CA LYS A 107 20.41 14.98 -15.62
C LYS A 107 19.72 16.15 -16.33
N ALA A 108 18.42 16.39 -16.06
CA ALA A 108 17.67 17.48 -16.65
C ALA A 108 18.05 18.87 -16.09
N SER A 109 18.75 18.93 -14.95
CA SER A 109 19.21 20.20 -14.38
C SER A 109 20.52 20.66 -15.00
N GLU A 110 20.44 21.60 -15.95
CA GLU A 110 21.63 22.24 -16.53
C GLU A 110 22.43 23.03 -15.48
N GLU A 111 21.75 23.63 -14.51
CA GLU A 111 22.33 24.44 -13.44
C GLU A 111 23.26 23.61 -12.54
N PHE A 112 22.86 22.39 -12.18
CA PHE A 112 23.59 21.52 -11.26
C PHE A 112 24.34 20.37 -11.97
N ALA A 113 24.44 20.38 -13.30
CA ALA A 113 25.05 19.32 -14.08
C ALA A 113 26.53 19.03 -13.73
N SER A 114 27.26 20.04 -13.26
CA SER A 114 28.66 19.91 -12.81
C SER A 114 28.81 19.85 -11.29
N ASP A 115 27.70 19.84 -10.54
CA ASP A 115 27.73 19.71 -9.09
C ASP A 115 28.24 18.31 -8.70
N PRO A 116 29.31 18.19 -7.89
CA PRO A 116 29.86 16.90 -7.49
C PRO A 116 28.85 15.99 -6.78
N GLU A 117 27.91 16.53 -6.01
CA GLU A 117 26.90 15.75 -5.30
C GLU A 117 25.88 15.15 -6.28
N VAL A 118 25.45 15.93 -7.28
CA VAL A 118 24.55 15.47 -8.35
C VAL A 118 25.21 14.38 -9.20
N VAL A 119 26.47 14.58 -9.61
CA VAL A 119 27.23 13.58 -10.38
C VAL A 119 27.40 12.29 -9.56
N SER A 120 27.69 12.41 -8.27
CA SER A 120 27.83 11.26 -7.37
C SER A 120 26.51 10.52 -7.17
N ALA A 121 25.40 11.24 -7.02
CA ALA A 121 24.07 10.65 -6.86
C ALA A 121 23.67 9.84 -8.10
N ILE A 122 23.85 10.40 -9.30
CA ILE A 122 23.62 9.69 -10.58
C ILE A 122 24.44 8.40 -10.63
N ALA A 123 25.75 8.47 -10.35
CA ALA A 123 26.61 7.29 -10.39
C ALA A 123 26.19 6.22 -9.36
N GLY A 124 25.75 6.64 -8.17
CA GLY A 124 25.21 5.76 -7.14
C GLY A 124 23.94 5.05 -7.59
N TYR A 125 22.98 5.78 -8.18
CA TYR A 125 21.73 5.20 -8.68
C TYR A 125 21.97 4.24 -9.85
N GLU A 126 22.84 4.58 -10.81
CA GLU A 126 23.23 3.68 -11.90
C GLU A 126 23.88 2.38 -11.36
N SER A 127 24.74 2.50 -10.33
CA SER A 127 25.36 1.35 -9.69
C SER A 127 24.33 0.46 -8.99
N THR A 128 23.39 1.04 -8.24
CA THR A 128 22.33 0.28 -7.57
C THR A 128 21.40 -0.38 -8.58
N LYS A 129 20.98 0.37 -9.62
CA LYS A 129 20.14 -0.13 -10.71
C LYS A 129 20.75 -1.36 -11.38
N ALA A 130 22.07 -1.40 -11.56
CA ALA A 130 22.78 -2.54 -12.14
C ALA A 130 22.75 -3.82 -11.27
N THR A 131 22.34 -3.72 -9.99
CA THR A 131 22.23 -4.87 -9.07
C THR A 131 20.81 -5.43 -8.93
N LEU A 132 19.82 -4.76 -9.52
CA LEU A 132 18.42 -5.15 -9.37
C LEU A 132 18.17 -6.50 -10.03
N VAL A 133 17.27 -7.27 -9.41
CA VAL A 133 16.83 -8.58 -9.89
C VAL A 133 15.36 -8.53 -10.27
N ARG A 134 15.04 -9.23 -11.36
CA ARG A 134 13.66 -9.40 -11.82
C ARG A 134 12.95 -10.46 -10.97
N THR A 135 11.76 -10.13 -10.49
CA THR A 135 10.84 -11.13 -9.94
C THR A 135 9.85 -11.58 -11.02
N PRO A 136 9.75 -12.89 -11.32
CA PRO A 136 8.71 -13.38 -12.23
C PRO A 136 7.31 -13.07 -11.68
N ILE A 137 6.42 -12.56 -12.53
CA ILE A 137 5.05 -12.18 -12.11
C ILE A 137 4.26 -13.35 -11.52
N SER A 138 4.58 -14.58 -11.92
CA SER A 138 4.00 -15.82 -11.38
C SER A 138 4.39 -16.11 -9.93
N LYS A 139 5.23 -15.27 -9.31
CA LYS A 139 5.65 -15.34 -7.91
C LYS A 139 5.26 -14.09 -7.13
N ILE A 140 4.24 -13.36 -7.59
CA ILE A 140 3.70 -12.18 -6.91
C ILE A 140 2.37 -12.58 -6.28
N THR A 141 2.31 -12.46 -4.95
CA THR A 141 1.10 -12.74 -4.19
C THR A 141 0.18 -11.51 -4.20
N HIS A 142 -1.13 -11.72 -4.11
CA HIS A 142 -2.12 -10.65 -3.97
C HIS A 142 -2.91 -10.89 -2.69
N VAL A 143 -2.84 -9.94 -1.76
CA VAL A 143 -3.58 -9.96 -0.50
C VAL A 143 -4.71 -8.94 -0.54
N PHE A 144 -5.81 -9.19 0.17
CA PHE A 144 -6.89 -8.23 0.23
C PHE A 144 -7.55 -8.13 1.61
N PHE A 145 -8.20 -7.00 1.80
CA PHE A 145 -8.95 -6.60 2.99
C PHE A 145 -10.34 -6.11 2.56
N HIS A 146 -11.25 -5.99 3.53
CA HIS A 146 -12.45 -5.17 3.39
C HIS A 146 -12.25 -3.86 4.17
N THR A 147 -13.30 -3.08 4.37
CA THR A 147 -13.31 -1.97 5.33
C THR A 147 -12.77 -2.41 6.69
N LEU A 148 -11.83 -1.64 7.24
CA LEU A 148 -11.22 -1.97 8.52
C LEU A 148 -12.14 -1.61 9.70
N VAL A 149 -12.14 -2.45 10.72
CA VAL A 149 -12.79 -2.17 12.01
C VAL A 149 -11.94 -1.16 12.77
N ALA A 150 -12.45 0.06 12.92
CA ALA A 150 -11.79 1.15 13.66
C ALA A 150 -12.04 1.05 15.16
N ASP A 151 -13.24 0.63 15.57
CA ASP A 151 -13.60 0.38 16.97
C ASP A 151 -14.12 -1.05 17.18
N PRO A 152 -13.23 -1.99 17.55
CA PRO A 152 -13.61 -3.37 17.81
C PRO A 152 -14.66 -3.54 18.91
N SER A 153 -14.80 -2.59 19.83
CA SER A 153 -15.79 -2.69 20.90
C SER A 153 -17.23 -2.48 20.44
N LYS A 154 -17.40 -1.84 19.27
CA LYS A 154 -18.69 -1.66 18.61
C LYS A 154 -18.96 -2.76 17.58
N ALA A 155 -17.95 -3.12 16.78
CA ALA A 155 -18.09 -4.19 15.78
C ALA A 155 -18.30 -5.58 16.42
N PHE A 156 -17.82 -5.78 17.65
CA PHE A 156 -17.90 -7.05 18.38
C PHE A 156 -18.71 -6.95 19.68
N ASP A 157 -19.90 -6.33 19.60
CA ASP A 157 -20.77 -6.04 20.74
C ASP A 157 -21.87 -7.10 21.00
N GLY A 158 -21.98 -8.11 20.12
CA GLY A 158 -22.93 -9.22 20.20
C GLY A 158 -24.24 -9.00 19.46
N ASP A 159 -24.33 -7.99 18.59
CA ASP A 159 -25.47 -7.75 17.73
C ASP A 159 -25.59 -8.77 16.56
N ALA A 160 -26.47 -8.46 15.59
CA ALA A 160 -26.75 -9.35 14.48
C ALA A 160 -25.65 -9.35 13.40
N ASP A 161 -24.81 -8.31 13.33
CA ASP A 161 -23.83 -8.09 12.28
C ASP A 161 -22.41 -8.50 12.73
N GLN A 162 -22.16 -8.59 14.03
CA GLN A 162 -20.90 -9.04 14.64
C GLN A 162 -20.29 -10.27 13.96
N ASP A 163 -21.08 -11.33 13.73
CA ASP A 163 -20.55 -12.58 13.19
C ASP A 163 -20.00 -12.37 11.77
N GLY A 164 -20.68 -11.58 10.95
CA GLY A 164 -20.21 -11.18 9.62
C GLY A 164 -18.94 -10.35 9.70
N TYR A 165 -18.92 -9.32 10.57
CA TYR A 165 -17.72 -8.49 10.76
C TYR A 165 -16.52 -9.32 11.23
N ASN A 166 -16.73 -10.25 12.17
CA ASN A 166 -15.67 -11.08 12.70
C ASN A 166 -15.10 -12.05 11.64
N GLN A 167 -15.91 -12.45 10.66
CA GLN A 167 -15.46 -13.30 9.55
C GLN A 167 -14.58 -12.53 8.56
N VAL A 168 -15.09 -11.45 7.99
CA VAL A 168 -14.54 -10.88 6.75
C VAL A 168 -13.77 -9.57 6.94
N MET A 169 -13.88 -8.93 8.11
CA MET A 169 -13.19 -7.67 8.39
C MET A 169 -11.89 -7.89 9.14
N THR A 170 -11.01 -6.89 9.04
CA THR A 170 -9.71 -6.81 9.73
C THR A 170 -9.72 -5.58 10.64
N THR A 171 -9.18 -5.67 11.85
CA THR A 171 -9.09 -4.48 12.72
C THR A 171 -7.93 -3.59 12.29
N ILE A 172 -7.99 -2.30 12.61
CA ILE A 172 -6.88 -1.37 12.35
C ILE A 172 -5.58 -1.83 13.04
N ASP A 173 -5.67 -2.39 14.25
CA ASP A 173 -4.52 -2.94 14.97
C ASP A 173 -3.89 -4.13 14.20
N GLU A 174 -4.71 -5.05 13.71
CA GLU A 174 -4.26 -6.16 12.88
C GLU A 174 -3.63 -5.67 11.57
N PHE A 175 -4.26 -4.73 10.88
CA PHE A 175 -3.74 -4.18 9.62
C PHE A 175 -2.36 -3.54 9.80
N ASN A 176 -2.17 -2.73 10.85
CA ASN A 176 -0.87 -2.13 11.16
C ASN A 176 0.20 -3.20 11.44
N LYS A 177 -0.12 -4.22 12.24
CA LYS A 177 0.82 -5.33 12.51
C LYS A 177 1.15 -6.13 11.24
N ILE A 178 0.18 -6.28 10.32
CA ILE A 178 0.40 -6.93 9.03
C ILE A 178 1.36 -6.09 8.19
N LEU A 179 1.16 -4.77 8.08
CA LEU A 179 2.07 -3.88 7.36
C LEU A 179 3.51 -3.97 7.91
N ASP A 180 3.68 -3.94 9.24
CA ASP A 180 4.99 -4.07 9.88
C ASP A 180 5.66 -5.43 9.57
N ASN A 181 4.88 -6.52 9.58
CA ASN A 181 5.38 -7.84 9.21
C ASN A 181 5.80 -7.92 7.75
N LEU A 182 4.98 -7.39 6.83
CA LEU A 182 5.29 -7.34 5.41
C LEU A 182 6.56 -6.54 5.18
N TYR A 183 6.65 -5.33 5.73
CA TYR A 183 7.83 -4.47 5.58
C TYR A 183 9.10 -5.10 6.13
N SER A 184 9.06 -5.64 7.36
CA SER A 184 10.23 -6.28 7.99
C SER A 184 10.71 -7.53 7.26
N LYS A 185 9.82 -8.24 6.57
CA LYS A 185 10.16 -9.39 5.70
C LYS A 185 10.63 -8.97 4.30
N GLY A 186 10.67 -7.68 4.01
CA GLY A 186 11.16 -7.14 2.74
C GLY A 186 10.11 -7.09 1.63
N TYR A 187 8.81 -7.19 1.96
CA TYR A 187 7.76 -7.01 0.97
C TYR A 187 7.72 -5.56 0.45
N VAL A 188 7.42 -5.43 -0.85
CA VAL A 188 7.28 -4.16 -1.56
C VAL A 188 5.97 -4.17 -2.32
N LEU A 189 5.11 -3.19 -2.04
CA LEU A 189 3.84 -3.02 -2.73
C LEU A 189 4.10 -2.62 -4.19
N VAL A 190 3.46 -3.32 -5.11
CA VAL A 190 3.43 -3.04 -6.55
C VAL A 190 2.00 -2.90 -7.02
N ARG A 191 1.79 -2.19 -8.14
CA ARG A 191 0.49 -2.06 -8.80
C ARG A 191 0.13 -3.35 -9.54
N LEU A 192 -1.15 -3.58 -9.77
CA LEU A 192 -1.58 -4.64 -10.67
C LEU A 192 -1.08 -4.38 -12.10
N HIS A 193 -1.07 -3.12 -12.52
CA HIS A 193 -0.50 -2.67 -13.79
C HIS A 193 1.03 -2.76 -13.87
N ASP A 194 1.75 -2.88 -12.74
CA ASP A 194 3.19 -3.19 -12.76
C ASP A 194 3.45 -4.66 -13.09
N MET A 195 2.47 -5.55 -12.81
CA MET A 195 2.59 -6.98 -13.11
C MET A 195 2.38 -7.28 -14.59
N ALA A 196 1.46 -6.60 -15.25
CA ALA A 196 1.23 -6.71 -16.68
C ALA A 196 0.54 -5.44 -17.19
N TYR A 197 0.73 -5.10 -18.46
CA TYR A 197 0.10 -3.94 -19.10
C TYR A 197 -0.23 -4.21 -20.57
N GLU A 198 -1.30 -3.58 -21.07
CA GLU A 198 -1.61 -3.59 -22.50
C GLU A 198 -0.56 -2.81 -23.28
N THR A 199 -0.09 -3.39 -24.39
CA THR A 199 0.81 -2.76 -25.36
C THR A 199 0.44 -3.22 -26.77
N THR A 200 0.96 -2.54 -27.78
CA THR A 200 0.80 -2.97 -29.18
C THR A 200 2.00 -3.84 -29.60
N ASP A 201 1.73 -4.97 -30.25
CA ASP A 201 2.75 -5.82 -30.85
C ASP A 201 3.27 -5.26 -32.21
N GLU A 202 4.25 -5.93 -32.82
CA GLU A 202 4.82 -5.52 -34.11
C GLU A 202 3.80 -5.54 -35.28
N ASN A 203 2.67 -6.25 -35.12
CA ASN A 203 1.62 -6.39 -36.12
C ASN A 203 0.45 -5.42 -35.92
N GLY A 204 0.48 -4.60 -34.86
CA GLY A 204 -0.59 -3.66 -34.52
C GLY A 204 -1.69 -4.24 -33.64
N ASN A 205 -1.52 -5.44 -33.09
CA ASN A 205 -2.50 -6.05 -32.17
C ASN A 205 -2.25 -5.58 -30.74
N THR A 206 -3.32 -5.33 -29.99
CA THR A 206 -3.24 -5.15 -28.53
C THR A 206 -2.91 -6.49 -27.88
N VAL A 207 -1.89 -6.50 -27.01
CA VAL A 207 -1.46 -7.67 -26.25
C VAL A 207 -1.19 -7.28 -24.80
N MET A 208 -1.44 -8.20 -23.87
CA MET A 208 -1.10 -8.06 -22.46
C MET A 208 0.33 -8.55 -22.23
N LYS A 209 1.24 -7.62 -21.93
CA LYS A 209 2.65 -7.92 -21.74
C LYS A 209 2.98 -8.03 -20.26
N ALA A 210 3.72 -9.08 -19.90
CA ALA A 210 4.29 -9.20 -18.56
C ALA A 210 5.17 -7.98 -18.22
N GLY A 211 4.95 -7.44 -17.04
CA GLY A 211 5.73 -6.35 -16.47
C GLY A 211 7.16 -6.77 -16.12
N ASP A 212 7.97 -5.75 -15.82
CA ASP A 212 9.40 -5.91 -15.49
C ASP A 212 9.71 -5.27 -14.14
N ILE A 213 9.21 -5.91 -13.07
CA ILE A 213 9.44 -5.45 -11.70
C ILE A 213 10.87 -5.79 -11.29
N MET A 214 11.68 -4.75 -11.11
CA MET A 214 13.11 -4.83 -10.79
C MET A 214 13.35 -4.30 -9.39
N LEU A 215 13.77 -5.17 -8.48
CA LEU A 215 13.97 -4.84 -7.07
C LEU A 215 15.37 -5.26 -6.59
N PRO A 216 15.90 -4.67 -5.51
CA PRO A 216 17.13 -5.15 -4.90
C PRO A 216 17.00 -6.62 -4.45
N PRO A 217 18.10 -7.39 -4.46
CA PRO A 217 18.09 -8.77 -3.97
C PRO A 217 17.49 -8.87 -2.56
N GLY A 218 16.51 -9.77 -2.38
CA GLY A 218 15.84 -10.02 -1.11
C GLY A 218 14.53 -9.24 -0.89
N LYS A 219 14.22 -8.24 -1.71
CA LYS A 219 12.91 -7.58 -1.71
C LYS A 219 11.87 -8.43 -2.47
N ILE A 220 10.63 -8.46 -1.98
CA ILE A 220 9.56 -9.36 -2.44
C ILE A 220 8.35 -8.53 -2.90
N PRO A 221 8.02 -8.48 -4.21
CA PRO A 221 6.86 -7.72 -4.66
C PRO A 221 5.55 -8.42 -4.28
N PHE A 222 4.52 -7.63 -3.94
CA PHE A 222 3.15 -8.11 -3.73
C PHE A 222 2.11 -7.05 -4.12
N VAL A 223 0.90 -7.49 -4.42
CA VAL A 223 -0.27 -6.64 -4.68
C VAL A 223 -1.17 -6.63 -3.44
N MET A 224 -1.77 -5.47 -3.16
CA MET A 224 -2.79 -5.30 -2.11
C MET A 224 -4.07 -4.78 -2.74
N SER A 225 -5.24 -5.24 -2.28
CA SER A 225 -6.52 -4.60 -2.59
C SER A 225 -7.42 -4.42 -1.38
N GLN A 226 -8.40 -3.54 -1.52
CA GLN A 226 -9.52 -3.39 -0.60
C GLN A 226 -10.82 -3.57 -1.38
N ASP A 227 -11.68 -4.45 -0.90
CA ASP A 227 -12.95 -4.82 -1.53
C ASP A 227 -14.12 -4.10 -0.82
N ASP A 228 -15.24 -3.95 -1.52
CA ASP A 228 -16.51 -3.40 -0.97
C ASP A 228 -16.44 -2.00 -0.36
N LEU A 229 -15.67 -1.08 -0.96
CA LEU A 229 -15.46 0.26 -0.40
C LEU A 229 -16.66 1.22 -0.62
N CYS A 230 -17.82 0.86 -0.06
CA CYS A 230 -19.08 1.61 -0.11
C CYS A 230 -19.41 2.31 1.21
N TYR A 231 -18.94 1.79 2.35
CA TYR A 231 -19.34 2.20 3.71
C TYR A 231 -20.88 2.18 3.86
N TYR A 232 -21.46 1.00 3.95
CA TYR A 232 -22.90 0.84 3.90
C TYR A 232 -23.63 1.42 5.12
N PRO A 233 -24.89 1.88 4.99
CA PRO A 233 -25.66 2.43 6.11
C PRO A 233 -25.85 1.47 7.29
N TYR A 234 -25.80 0.15 7.05
CA TYR A 234 -25.89 -0.82 8.14
C TYR A 234 -24.66 -0.80 9.06
N MET A 235 -23.52 -0.28 8.59
CA MET A 235 -22.29 -0.14 9.39
C MET A 235 -22.32 1.10 10.31
N ASP A 236 -23.34 1.95 10.21
CA ASP A 236 -23.45 3.18 10.99
C ASP A 236 -23.63 2.87 12.47
N GLY A 237 -22.59 3.15 13.26
CA GLY A 237 -22.56 2.88 14.69
C GLY A 237 -21.73 1.68 15.09
N ASP A 238 -21.26 0.87 14.14
CA ASP A 238 -20.57 -0.40 14.40
C ASP A 238 -19.05 -0.27 14.42
N GLY A 239 -18.54 0.96 14.54
CA GLY A 239 -17.10 1.19 14.65
C GLY A 239 -16.35 1.19 13.32
N PHE A 240 -17.01 1.57 12.23
CA PHE A 240 -16.40 1.78 10.91
C PHE A 240 -16.36 3.27 10.55
N ALA A 241 -15.49 3.63 9.60
CA ALA A 241 -15.56 4.93 8.95
C ALA A 241 -16.89 5.09 8.17
N ASN A 242 -17.36 6.33 8.02
CA ASN A 242 -18.58 6.62 7.26
C ASN A 242 -18.33 6.80 5.76
N ARG A 243 -17.18 7.37 5.38
CA ARG A 243 -16.82 7.69 3.99
C ARG A 243 -15.35 8.05 3.84
N ILE A 244 -14.86 8.13 2.60
CA ILE A 244 -13.59 8.79 2.26
C ILE A 244 -13.88 10.25 1.85
N VAL A 245 -13.05 11.16 2.36
CA VAL A 245 -13.09 12.60 2.06
C VAL A 245 -11.68 13.09 1.67
N ILE A 246 -11.61 14.28 1.10
CA ILE A 246 -10.33 14.96 0.87
C ILE A 246 -9.97 15.75 2.14
N GLY A 247 -8.84 15.44 2.74
CA GLY A 247 -8.31 16.10 3.93
C GLY A 247 -7.83 17.53 3.65
N GLU A 248 -7.56 18.28 4.71
CA GLU A 248 -7.07 19.67 4.62
C GLU A 248 -5.71 19.79 3.90
N ASP A 249 -4.93 18.71 3.87
CA ASP A 249 -3.66 18.58 3.17
C ASP A 249 -3.81 18.21 1.68
N GLY A 250 -5.05 18.01 1.22
CA GLY A 250 -5.37 17.61 -0.16
C GLY A 250 -5.24 16.11 -0.42
N LYS A 251 -5.05 15.28 0.62
CA LYS A 251 -4.92 13.81 0.49
C LYS A 251 -6.21 13.09 0.90
N PRO A 252 -6.43 11.85 0.42
CA PRO A 252 -7.58 11.07 0.86
C PRO A 252 -7.46 10.69 2.35
N THR A 253 -8.54 10.90 3.11
CA THR A 253 -8.68 10.50 4.51
C THR A 253 -10.07 9.94 4.75
N CYS A 254 -10.29 9.29 5.90
CA CYS A 254 -11.61 8.80 6.28
C CYS A 254 -12.31 9.80 7.21
N GLU A 255 -13.64 9.86 7.10
CA GLU A 255 -14.54 10.53 8.03
C GLU A 255 -15.19 9.49 8.95
N MET A 256 -15.32 9.78 10.24
CA MET A 256 -16.02 8.93 11.21
C MET A 256 -16.82 9.77 12.21
N THR A 257 -18.04 9.33 12.49
CA THR A 257 -18.93 9.90 13.50
C THR A 257 -18.57 9.33 14.88
N MET A 258 -18.29 10.23 15.82
CA MET A 258 -17.92 9.93 17.20
C MET A 258 -19.13 9.72 18.10
N ASP A 259 -18.90 9.17 19.30
CA ASP A 259 -19.96 8.88 20.29
C ASP A 259 -20.78 10.11 20.69
N ASP A 260 -20.16 11.28 20.68
CA ASP A 260 -20.82 12.56 21.01
C ASP A 260 -21.57 13.17 19.81
N GLY A 261 -21.59 12.48 18.67
CA GLY A 261 -22.17 12.93 17.41
C GLY A 261 -21.30 13.91 16.62
N SER A 262 -20.08 14.21 17.08
CA SER A 262 -19.13 14.99 16.29
C SER A 262 -18.55 14.18 15.14
N VAL A 263 -18.12 14.87 14.09
CA VAL A 263 -17.46 14.25 12.94
C VAL A 263 -15.97 14.51 13.03
N SER A 264 -15.17 13.47 12.84
CA SER A 264 -13.71 13.52 12.84
C SER A 264 -13.17 12.93 11.54
N THR A 265 -12.03 13.43 11.09
CA THR A 265 -11.28 12.86 9.97
C THR A 265 -9.96 12.27 10.43
N GLY A 266 -9.58 11.10 9.92
CA GLY A 266 -8.32 10.47 10.28
C GLY A 266 -8.15 9.05 9.78
N ASP A 267 -7.29 8.32 10.48
CA ASP A 267 -6.84 6.96 10.15
C ASP A 267 -7.87 5.91 10.55
N TYR A 268 -9.09 6.02 10.02
CA TYR A 268 -10.22 5.14 10.35
C TYR A 268 -10.42 3.99 9.36
N ASP A 269 -9.57 3.89 8.33
CA ASP A 269 -9.58 2.79 7.36
C ASP A 269 -8.23 2.69 6.62
N LEU A 270 -8.09 1.71 5.73
CA LEU A 270 -6.87 1.35 5.01
C LEU A 270 -6.22 2.51 4.27
N VAL A 271 -7.00 3.35 3.59
CA VAL A 271 -6.49 4.42 2.71
C VAL A 271 -5.54 5.40 3.42
N PRO A 272 -5.97 6.15 4.45
CA PRO A 272 -5.10 7.07 5.16
C PRO A 272 -3.94 6.38 5.90
N ILE A 273 -4.16 5.15 6.39
CA ILE A 273 -3.10 4.37 7.07
C ILE A 273 -1.99 4.02 6.08
N LEU A 274 -2.34 3.54 4.88
CA LEU A 274 -1.36 3.15 3.88
C LEU A 274 -0.61 4.37 3.32
N GLU A 275 -1.28 5.51 3.11
CA GLU A 275 -0.59 6.76 2.72
C GLU A 275 0.51 7.12 3.72
N LYS A 276 0.17 7.18 5.02
CA LYS A 276 1.15 7.48 6.08
C LYS A 276 2.23 6.42 6.23
N PHE A 277 1.91 5.16 5.96
CA PHE A 277 2.91 4.09 5.97
C PHE A 277 3.92 4.27 4.83
N CYS A 278 3.45 4.50 3.61
CA CYS A 278 4.31 4.73 2.44
C CYS A 278 5.12 6.04 2.55
N GLU A 279 4.57 7.09 3.17
CA GLU A 279 5.33 8.32 3.45
C GLU A 279 6.51 8.09 4.40
N ARG A 280 6.30 7.30 5.46
CA ARG A 280 7.35 6.94 6.43
C ARG A 280 8.33 5.92 5.86
N HIS A 281 7.86 5.05 4.97
CA HIS A 281 8.60 3.96 4.36
C HIS A 281 8.50 4.02 2.83
N PRO A 282 9.16 4.99 2.17
CA PRO A 282 9.08 5.11 0.71
C PRO A 282 9.58 3.87 -0.02
N ASP A 283 10.46 3.07 0.61
CA ASP A 283 10.96 1.79 0.09
C ASP A 283 9.98 0.62 0.27
N PHE A 284 8.80 0.83 0.85
CA PHE A 284 7.69 -0.11 0.81
C PHE A 284 6.88 -0.02 -0.49
N SER A 285 6.98 1.10 -1.22
CA SER A 285 6.14 1.40 -2.38
C SER A 285 6.96 1.44 -3.67
N TYR A 286 6.73 0.49 -4.57
CA TYR A 286 7.38 0.47 -5.88
C TYR A 286 6.82 1.57 -6.76
N LYS A 287 7.65 2.55 -7.09
CA LYS A 287 7.30 3.70 -7.94
C LYS A 287 6.01 4.40 -7.49
N GLY A 288 5.82 4.52 -6.17
CA GLY A 288 4.61 5.11 -5.60
C GLY A 288 3.34 4.26 -5.79
N ALA A 289 3.45 2.93 -5.89
CA ALA A 289 2.31 2.02 -5.85
C ALA A 289 1.50 2.14 -4.55
N ARG A 290 0.18 2.17 -4.68
CA ARG A 290 -0.81 2.01 -3.60
C ARG A 290 -1.63 0.75 -3.88
N ALA A 291 -2.55 0.41 -2.97
CA ALA A 291 -3.44 -0.73 -3.17
C ALA A 291 -4.49 -0.44 -4.26
N VAL A 292 -5.14 -1.51 -4.74
CA VAL A 292 -6.33 -1.44 -5.61
C VAL A 292 -7.57 -1.26 -4.74
N LEU A 293 -8.43 -0.28 -5.03
CA LEU A 293 -9.70 -0.06 -4.33
C LEU A 293 -10.86 -0.50 -5.22
N ALA A 294 -11.62 -1.50 -4.78
CA ALA A 294 -12.75 -2.02 -5.54
C ALA A 294 -14.09 -1.56 -4.94
N PHE A 295 -14.96 -1.08 -5.82
CA PHE A 295 -16.25 -0.52 -5.44
C PHE A 295 -17.41 -1.43 -5.83
N THR A 296 -18.41 -1.51 -4.97
CA THR A 296 -19.77 -1.90 -5.33
C THR A 296 -20.58 -0.65 -5.65
N GLY A 297 -21.60 -0.77 -6.50
CA GLY A 297 -22.41 0.35 -6.97
C GLY A 297 -23.82 0.45 -6.38
N TYR A 298 -24.37 -0.63 -5.82
CA TYR A 298 -25.81 -0.70 -5.52
C TYR A 298 -26.31 0.22 -4.41
N GLU A 299 -25.42 0.68 -3.53
CA GLU A 299 -25.69 1.74 -2.54
C GLU A 299 -24.77 2.97 -2.70
N GLY A 300 -24.06 3.03 -3.83
CA GLY A 300 -23.09 4.06 -4.16
C GLY A 300 -21.64 3.66 -3.82
N ILE A 301 -20.72 4.62 -3.84
CA ILE A 301 -19.27 4.37 -3.70
C ILE A 301 -18.66 5.29 -2.66
N LEU A 302 -17.57 4.87 -2.01
CA LEU A 302 -16.74 5.70 -1.12
C LEU A 302 -17.51 6.35 0.05
N GLY A 303 -18.72 5.88 0.38
CA GLY A 303 -19.61 6.43 1.41
C GLY A 303 -20.65 7.42 0.88
N TYR A 304 -20.69 7.64 -0.42
CA TYR A 304 -21.63 8.55 -1.10
C TYR A 304 -22.72 7.77 -1.81
N ARG A 305 -23.98 8.22 -1.70
CA ARG A 305 -25.15 7.52 -2.23
C ARG A 305 -25.38 7.85 -3.71
N THR A 306 -24.52 7.31 -4.56
CA THR A 306 -24.45 7.63 -5.99
C THR A 306 -25.29 6.72 -6.89
N ALA A 307 -25.86 5.64 -6.35
CA ALA A 307 -26.68 4.69 -7.09
C ALA A 307 -28.02 5.32 -7.53
N SER A 308 -28.54 4.91 -8.68
CA SER A 308 -29.77 5.50 -9.24
C SER A 308 -31.01 5.36 -8.34
N SER A 309 -31.01 4.38 -7.43
CA SER A 309 -32.03 4.20 -6.38
C SER A 309 -32.14 5.41 -5.44
N TYR A 310 -31.09 6.23 -5.32
CA TYR A 310 -31.04 7.43 -4.51
C TYR A 310 -31.38 8.72 -5.27
N ALA A 311 -31.77 8.65 -6.54
CA ALA A 311 -32.06 9.84 -7.37
C ALA A 311 -33.16 10.77 -6.81
N GLY A 312 -33.97 10.29 -5.86
CA GLY A 312 -34.95 11.12 -5.15
C GLY A 312 -34.40 11.88 -3.94
N SER A 313 -33.16 11.63 -3.51
CA SER A 313 -32.51 12.33 -2.39
C SER A 313 -32.13 13.76 -2.78
N GLU A 314 -32.27 14.70 -1.84
CA GLU A 314 -31.83 16.09 -2.02
C GLU A 314 -30.30 16.19 -2.21
N THR A 315 -29.54 15.21 -1.72
CA THR A 315 -28.07 15.18 -1.80
C THR A 315 -27.54 14.43 -3.01
N TYR A 316 -28.38 13.78 -3.82
CA TYR A 316 -27.93 12.82 -4.83
C TYR A 316 -26.86 13.35 -5.79
N GLU A 317 -27.08 14.53 -6.39
CA GLU A 317 -26.10 15.13 -7.31
C GLU A 317 -24.84 15.61 -6.58
N GLN A 318 -24.97 16.02 -5.31
CA GLN A 318 -23.82 16.42 -4.49
C GLN A 318 -22.96 15.20 -4.13
N ASP A 319 -23.59 14.09 -3.77
CA ASP A 319 -22.94 12.82 -3.49
C ASP A 319 -22.19 12.30 -4.72
N ARG A 320 -22.80 12.38 -5.91
CA ARG A 320 -22.13 12.03 -7.18
C ARG A 320 -20.92 12.89 -7.48
N GLN A 321 -21.04 14.20 -7.31
CA GLN A 321 -19.93 15.13 -7.52
C GLN A 321 -18.79 14.90 -6.53
N ALA A 322 -19.10 14.75 -5.24
CA ALA A 322 -18.11 14.50 -4.19
C ALA A 322 -17.41 13.15 -4.39
N ALA A 323 -18.14 12.10 -4.74
CA ALA A 323 -17.55 10.81 -5.06
C ALA A 323 -16.57 10.87 -6.24
N ALA A 324 -16.92 11.61 -7.30
CA ALA A 324 -16.03 11.82 -8.44
C ALA A 324 -14.76 12.61 -8.07
N GLU A 325 -14.88 13.65 -7.24
CA GLU A 325 -13.74 14.42 -6.73
C GLU A 325 -12.81 13.57 -5.85
N VAL A 326 -13.37 12.75 -4.95
CA VAL A 326 -12.59 11.82 -4.12
C VAL A 326 -11.93 10.74 -4.96
N ALA A 327 -12.63 10.16 -5.95
CA ALA A 327 -12.06 9.18 -6.87
C ALA A 327 -10.89 9.76 -7.67
N GLN A 328 -11.01 11.02 -8.13
CA GLN A 328 -9.90 11.70 -8.80
C GLN A 328 -8.73 11.94 -7.83
N CYS A 329 -9.01 12.38 -6.59
CA CYS A 329 -7.99 12.54 -5.55
C CYS A 329 -7.22 11.23 -5.29
N LEU A 330 -7.92 10.09 -5.22
CA LEU A 330 -7.31 8.77 -5.10
C LEU A 330 -6.39 8.47 -6.30
N ARG A 331 -6.85 8.67 -7.54
CA ARG A 331 -6.01 8.46 -8.74
C ARG A 331 -4.77 9.36 -8.76
N ASP A 332 -4.93 10.64 -8.43
CA ASP A 332 -3.84 11.60 -8.38
C ASP A 332 -2.78 11.23 -7.32
N ASN A 333 -3.21 10.53 -6.26
CA ASN A 333 -2.35 9.95 -5.23
C ASN A 333 -1.93 8.51 -5.56
N GLY A 334 -2.10 8.01 -6.78
CA GLY A 334 -1.53 6.74 -7.24
C GLY A 334 -2.31 5.47 -6.86
N TRP A 335 -3.56 5.61 -6.42
CA TRP A 335 -4.46 4.48 -6.18
C TRP A 335 -5.03 3.93 -7.50
N GLU A 336 -5.16 2.61 -7.59
CA GLU A 336 -5.84 1.94 -8.70
C GLU A 336 -7.30 1.73 -8.30
N LEU A 337 -8.24 2.10 -9.17
CA LEU A 337 -9.67 1.92 -8.91
C LEU A 337 -10.17 0.72 -9.69
N ALA A 338 -11.05 -0.08 -9.09
CA ALA A 338 -11.52 -1.34 -9.62
C ALA A 338 -13.02 -1.54 -9.41
N SER A 339 -13.60 -2.45 -10.19
CA SER A 339 -14.94 -2.97 -9.98
C SER A 339 -14.94 -4.10 -8.97
N HIS A 340 -15.90 -4.07 -8.06
CA HIS A 340 -16.36 -5.24 -7.31
C HIS A 340 -17.78 -5.61 -7.74
N SER A 341 -18.08 -5.50 -9.04
CA SER A 341 -19.42 -5.53 -9.64
C SER A 341 -20.31 -4.37 -9.18
N TRP A 342 -21.48 -4.14 -9.80
CA TRP A 342 -22.40 -3.12 -9.29
C TRP A 342 -23.15 -3.64 -8.06
N GLY A 343 -23.68 -4.85 -8.12
CA GLY A 343 -24.63 -5.41 -7.16
C GLY A 343 -24.05 -6.38 -6.14
N HIS A 344 -22.72 -6.52 -6.09
CA HIS A 344 -22.02 -7.51 -5.27
C HIS A 344 -22.53 -8.94 -5.54
N LEU A 345 -22.52 -9.35 -6.81
CA LEU A 345 -23.12 -10.61 -7.26
C LEU A 345 -22.07 -11.70 -7.48
N ASP A 346 -22.45 -12.96 -7.26
CA ASP A 346 -21.70 -14.12 -7.76
C ASP A 346 -21.78 -14.14 -9.29
N LEU A 347 -20.81 -13.48 -9.93
CA LEU A 347 -20.77 -13.29 -11.38
C LEU A 347 -20.54 -14.61 -12.13
N GLY A 348 -19.99 -15.64 -11.48
CA GLY A 348 -19.81 -16.96 -12.06
C GLY A 348 -21.14 -17.68 -12.30
N THR A 349 -22.11 -17.52 -11.40
CA THR A 349 -23.35 -18.33 -11.40
C THR A 349 -24.64 -17.54 -11.59
N VAL A 350 -24.68 -16.24 -11.34
CA VAL A 350 -25.91 -15.44 -11.40
C VAL A 350 -26.57 -15.46 -12.78
N GLU A 351 -27.89 -15.51 -12.84
CA GLU A 351 -28.67 -15.54 -14.08
C GLU A 351 -28.21 -14.49 -15.11
N TRP A 352 -28.19 -14.88 -16.39
CA TRP A 352 -27.57 -14.10 -17.48
C TRP A 352 -28.09 -12.66 -17.57
N ASP A 353 -29.41 -12.45 -17.57
CA ASP A 353 -30.00 -11.11 -17.63
C ASP A 353 -29.57 -10.23 -16.43
N ARG A 354 -29.40 -10.85 -15.25
CA ARG A 354 -28.96 -10.15 -14.05
C ARG A 354 -27.47 -9.83 -14.11
N PHE A 355 -26.64 -10.73 -14.66
CA PHE A 355 -25.23 -10.48 -14.93
C PHE A 355 -25.02 -9.31 -15.89
N GLN A 356 -25.76 -9.28 -17.00
CA GLN A 356 -25.69 -8.17 -17.97
C GLN A 356 -26.12 -6.87 -17.31
N SER A 357 -27.29 -6.86 -16.66
CA SER A 357 -27.78 -5.66 -15.97
C SER A 357 -26.83 -5.17 -14.88
N ASP A 358 -26.10 -6.05 -14.22
CA ASP A 358 -25.12 -5.67 -13.20
C ASP A 358 -23.92 -4.96 -13.82
N THR A 359 -23.37 -5.53 -14.89
CA THR A 359 -22.23 -4.97 -15.63
C THR A 359 -22.60 -3.63 -16.28
N ASP A 360 -23.79 -3.53 -16.89
CA ASP A 360 -24.25 -2.28 -17.54
C ASP A 360 -24.49 -1.16 -16.51
N LYS A 361 -24.94 -1.52 -15.29
CA LYS A 361 -25.08 -0.56 -14.19
C LYS A 361 -23.75 -0.13 -13.62
N TRP A 362 -22.75 -1.01 -13.59
CA TRP A 362 -21.39 -0.63 -13.23
C TRP A 362 -20.88 0.49 -14.16
N GLU A 363 -20.96 0.28 -15.48
CA GLU A 363 -20.51 1.27 -16.48
C GLU A 363 -21.28 2.60 -16.32
N SER A 364 -22.60 2.53 -16.25
CA SER A 364 -23.45 3.72 -16.26
C SER A 364 -23.50 4.48 -14.94
N GLU A 365 -23.40 3.81 -13.79
CA GLU A 365 -23.58 4.43 -12.47
C GLU A 365 -22.26 4.68 -11.72
N VAL A 366 -21.23 3.84 -11.92
CA VAL A 366 -19.97 3.91 -11.18
C VAL A 366 -18.82 4.36 -12.08
N GLU A 367 -18.55 3.66 -13.17
CA GLU A 367 -17.44 3.99 -14.07
C GLU A 367 -17.59 5.40 -14.66
N SER A 368 -18.82 5.81 -14.94
CA SER A 368 -19.15 7.17 -15.38
C SER A 368 -18.74 8.28 -14.39
N LEU A 369 -18.54 7.94 -13.10
CA LEU A 369 -18.09 8.86 -12.05
C LEU A 369 -16.57 8.81 -11.84
N ILE A 370 -15.97 7.63 -11.90
CA ILE A 370 -14.57 7.41 -11.50
C ILE A 370 -13.61 7.32 -12.69
N GLY A 371 -14.13 7.38 -13.91
CA GLY A 371 -13.38 7.22 -15.15
C GLY A 371 -13.06 5.76 -15.49
N PRO A 372 -12.36 5.53 -16.63
CA PRO A 372 -12.10 4.20 -17.16
C PRO A 372 -11.53 3.25 -16.12
N THR A 373 -12.08 2.03 -16.09
CA THR A 373 -11.73 1.01 -15.10
C THR A 373 -11.64 -0.37 -15.77
N ASP A 374 -10.44 -0.95 -15.77
CA ASP A 374 -10.14 -2.21 -16.43
C ASP A 374 -9.83 -3.37 -15.46
N ILE A 375 -9.93 -3.13 -14.15
CA ILE A 375 -9.76 -4.13 -13.10
C ILE A 375 -11.13 -4.55 -12.56
N ILE A 376 -11.38 -5.86 -12.51
CA ILE A 376 -12.48 -6.46 -11.75
C ILE A 376 -11.96 -7.44 -10.71
N LEU A 377 -12.29 -7.17 -9.46
CA LEU A 377 -12.14 -8.08 -8.34
C LEU A 377 -13.48 -8.79 -8.18
N PHE A 378 -13.53 -10.12 -8.30
CA PHE A 378 -14.81 -10.83 -8.28
C PHE A 378 -15.39 -10.91 -6.87
N PRO A 379 -16.65 -10.49 -6.64
CA PRO A 379 -17.37 -10.75 -5.39
C PRO A 379 -17.35 -12.23 -5.05
N PHE A 380 -17.17 -12.53 -3.77
CA PHE A 380 -17.04 -13.89 -3.24
C PHE A 380 -15.89 -14.72 -3.87
N GLY A 381 -15.02 -14.09 -4.67
CA GLY A 381 -14.03 -14.78 -5.49
C GLY A 381 -14.61 -15.60 -6.64
N ALA A 382 -15.87 -15.36 -7.02
CA ALA A 382 -16.61 -16.14 -8.01
C ALA A 382 -16.14 -15.83 -9.44
N ASP A 383 -15.07 -16.52 -9.85
CA ASP A 383 -14.50 -16.46 -11.20
C ASP A 383 -15.54 -16.83 -12.28
N VAL A 384 -15.54 -16.11 -13.40
CA VAL A 384 -16.42 -16.37 -14.56
C VAL A 384 -15.98 -17.55 -15.42
N GLY A 385 -14.84 -18.17 -15.14
CA GLY A 385 -14.34 -19.38 -15.79
C GLY A 385 -13.71 -20.37 -14.81
N ASP A 386 -13.04 -21.39 -15.36
CA ASP A 386 -12.31 -22.38 -14.58
C ASP A 386 -10.79 -22.13 -14.64
N TRP A 387 -9.99 -23.11 -14.23
CA TRP A 387 -8.53 -22.98 -14.21
C TRP A 387 -7.87 -22.86 -15.60
N HIS A 388 -8.58 -23.16 -16.69
CA HIS A 388 -8.07 -23.00 -18.05
C HIS A 388 -8.01 -21.52 -18.46
N PRO A 389 -7.22 -21.17 -19.49
CA PRO A 389 -7.30 -19.85 -20.11
C PRO A 389 -8.72 -19.47 -20.51
N TYR A 390 -9.09 -18.21 -20.26
CA TYR A 390 -10.32 -17.66 -20.79
C TYR A 390 -10.30 -17.70 -22.32
N SER A 391 -11.48 -17.89 -22.89
CA SER A 391 -11.74 -17.86 -24.33
C SER A 391 -12.93 -16.96 -24.58
N MET A 392 -12.96 -16.29 -25.74
CA MET A 392 -14.12 -15.52 -26.20
C MET A 392 -15.38 -16.36 -26.46
N ASP A 393 -15.26 -17.69 -26.39
CA ASP A 393 -16.41 -18.62 -26.34
C ASP A 393 -17.14 -18.58 -24.99
N ASN A 394 -16.46 -18.18 -23.91
CA ASN A 394 -17.10 -17.93 -22.62
C ASN A 394 -17.85 -16.60 -22.68
N GLU A 395 -19.17 -16.69 -22.70
CA GLU A 395 -20.06 -15.54 -22.87
C GLU A 395 -19.93 -14.51 -21.75
N ARG A 396 -19.70 -14.93 -20.50
CA ARG A 396 -19.48 -14.02 -19.36
C ARG A 396 -18.17 -13.27 -19.46
N PHE A 397 -17.08 -13.99 -19.74
CA PHE A 397 -15.77 -13.37 -19.97
C PHE A 397 -15.82 -12.38 -21.13
N ARG A 398 -16.39 -12.78 -22.27
CA ARG A 398 -16.53 -11.92 -23.44
C ARG A 398 -17.30 -10.63 -23.12
N TYR A 399 -18.35 -10.72 -22.29
CA TYR A 399 -19.12 -9.54 -21.89
C TYR A 399 -18.30 -8.58 -21.04
N LEU A 400 -17.63 -9.07 -20.00
CA LEU A 400 -16.75 -8.24 -19.14
C LEU A 400 -15.57 -7.66 -19.93
N TYR A 401 -14.96 -8.46 -20.80
CA TYR A 401 -13.89 -7.98 -21.68
C TYR A 401 -14.36 -6.83 -22.59
N ASN A 402 -15.54 -6.97 -23.19
CA ASN A 402 -16.13 -5.93 -24.03
C ASN A 402 -16.56 -4.69 -23.24
N ALA A 403 -16.85 -4.83 -21.95
CA ALA A 403 -17.09 -3.72 -21.03
C ALA A 403 -15.79 -2.99 -20.63
N GLY A 404 -14.61 -3.50 -21.01
CA GLY A 404 -13.32 -2.83 -20.80
C GLY A 404 -12.38 -3.54 -19.83
N PHE A 405 -12.82 -4.61 -19.16
CA PHE A 405 -11.98 -5.30 -18.19
C PHE A 405 -10.84 -6.10 -18.84
N ARG A 406 -9.65 -6.02 -18.22
CA ARG A 406 -8.41 -6.70 -18.62
C ARG A 406 -7.76 -7.46 -17.47
N TYR A 407 -8.03 -7.06 -16.24
CA TYR A 407 -7.50 -7.70 -15.04
C TYR A 407 -8.64 -8.33 -14.25
N PHE A 408 -8.56 -9.64 -14.03
CA PHE A 408 -9.63 -10.45 -13.47
C PHE A 408 -9.14 -11.19 -12.23
N CYS A 409 -9.62 -10.81 -11.04
CA CYS A 409 -9.07 -11.33 -9.80
C CYS A 409 -10.09 -12.12 -8.98
N ASN A 410 -9.84 -13.42 -8.80
CA ASN A 410 -10.64 -14.33 -7.98
C ASN A 410 -10.03 -14.51 -6.57
N VAL A 411 -10.70 -15.29 -5.72
CA VAL A 411 -10.16 -15.68 -4.40
C VAL A 411 -9.93 -17.18 -4.38
N ASP A 412 -8.68 -17.60 -4.14
CA ASP A 412 -8.31 -19.01 -4.00
C ASP A 412 -7.47 -19.27 -2.74
N SER A 413 -6.95 -18.20 -2.14
CA SER A 413 -6.01 -18.23 -1.03
C SER A 413 -4.77 -19.08 -1.30
N SER A 414 -4.36 -19.25 -2.55
CA SER A 414 -3.07 -19.81 -2.93
C SER A 414 -1.97 -18.78 -2.67
N GLN A 415 -0.75 -19.20 -2.36
CA GLN A 415 0.35 -18.25 -2.22
C GLN A 415 0.59 -17.49 -3.55
N TYR A 416 0.59 -18.22 -4.66
CA TYR A 416 0.71 -17.68 -6.01
C TYR A 416 -0.27 -18.37 -6.95
N TRP A 417 -1.07 -17.57 -7.64
CA TRP A 417 -1.83 -18.00 -8.80
C TRP A 417 -1.97 -16.83 -9.76
N VAL A 418 -1.35 -16.94 -10.93
CA VAL A 418 -1.32 -15.92 -11.97
C VAL A 418 -1.45 -16.61 -13.32
N GLN A 419 -2.32 -16.11 -14.17
CA GLN A 419 -2.47 -16.54 -15.55
C GLN A 419 -2.43 -15.32 -16.47
N LEU A 420 -1.36 -15.22 -17.25
CA LEU A 420 -1.22 -14.22 -18.30
C LEU A 420 -1.83 -14.79 -19.59
N GLY A 421 -2.91 -14.18 -20.06
CA GLY A 421 -3.50 -14.45 -21.37
C GLY A 421 -2.84 -13.59 -22.46
N ASP A 422 -3.36 -13.69 -23.68
CA ASP A 422 -2.85 -12.90 -24.81
C ASP A 422 -3.12 -11.40 -24.62
N ASP A 423 -4.24 -11.04 -24.00
CA ASP A 423 -4.76 -9.69 -23.84
C ASP A 423 -5.43 -9.44 -22.46
N TYR A 424 -5.20 -10.32 -21.49
CA TYR A 424 -5.73 -10.18 -20.13
C TYR A 424 -4.77 -10.77 -19.08
N LEU A 425 -4.97 -10.39 -17.81
CA LEU A 425 -4.33 -11.00 -16.64
C LEU A 425 -5.39 -11.57 -15.71
N ARG A 426 -5.16 -12.76 -15.16
CA ARG A 426 -5.89 -13.27 -14.00
C ARG A 426 -4.96 -13.45 -12.80
N GLN A 427 -5.45 -13.13 -11.62
CA GLN A 427 -4.69 -13.29 -10.37
C GLN A 427 -5.57 -13.72 -9.19
N GLY A 428 -5.09 -14.72 -8.46
CA GLY A 428 -5.76 -15.28 -7.30
C GLY A 428 -5.34 -14.50 -6.06
N ARG A 429 -6.32 -14.23 -5.20
CA ARG A 429 -6.14 -13.38 -4.02
C ARG A 429 -6.30 -14.15 -2.72
N ARG A 430 -5.66 -13.63 -1.67
CA ARG A 430 -5.65 -14.17 -0.30
C ARG A 430 -6.32 -13.18 0.63
N ASN A 431 -7.40 -13.60 1.27
CA ASN A 431 -8.10 -12.81 2.27
C ASN A 431 -7.27 -12.73 3.54
N LEU A 432 -7.08 -11.52 4.11
CA LEU A 432 -6.37 -11.30 5.37
C LEU A 432 -7.32 -10.81 6.47
N ASP A 433 -8.33 -11.63 6.75
CA ASP A 433 -9.45 -11.34 7.65
C ASP A 433 -9.48 -12.26 8.87
N GLY A 434 -10.47 -12.04 9.75
CA GLY A 434 -10.66 -12.84 10.96
C GLY A 434 -10.83 -14.34 10.65
N TYR A 435 -11.56 -14.70 9.60
CA TYR A 435 -11.72 -16.10 9.19
C TYR A 435 -10.36 -16.73 8.84
N ARG A 436 -9.60 -16.14 7.91
CA ARG A 436 -8.33 -16.71 7.46
C ARG A 436 -7.32 -16.78 8.59
N MET A 437 -7.22 -15.73 9.41
CA MET A 437 -6.33 -15.74 10.56
C MET A 437 -6.72 -16.79 11.59
N TRP A 438 -8.01 -16.94 11.90
CA TRP A 438 -8.48 -17.98 12.81
C TRP A 438 -8.21 -19.38 12.26
N LYS A 439 -8.41 -19.59 10.95
CA LYS A 439 -7.98 -20.83 10.32
C LYS A 439 -6.47 -21.01 10.53
N ASP A 440 -5.62 -20.03 10.29
CA ASP A 440 -4.18 -20.25 10.52
C ASP A 440 -3.81 -20.58 11.97
N ILE A 441 -4.49 -19.96 12.95
CA ILE A 441 -4.32 -20.25 14.39
C ILE A 441 -4.67 -21.71 14.72
N THR A 442 -5.82 -22.22 14.26
CA THR A 442 -6.26 -23.59 14.58
C THR A 442 -5.68 -24.67 13.68
N ALA A 443 -4.89 -24.29 12.66
CA ALA A 443 -4.41 -25.18 11.61
C ALA A 443 -3.67 -26.41 12.12
N GLU A 444 -2.79 -26.23 13.11
CA GLU A 444 -1.97 -27.30 13.67
C GLU A 444 -2.83 -28.33 14.43
N ALA A 445 -3.76 -27.86 15.26
CA ALA A 445 -4.70 -28.72 15.99
C ALA A 445 -5.61 -29.51 15.05
N GLU A 446 -5.90 -28.96 13.86
CA GLU A 446 -6.74 -29.57 12.83
C GLU A 446 -5.94 -30.38 11.79
N GLY A 447 -4.61 -30.44 11.90
CA GLY A 447 -3.74 -31.20 10.98
C GLY A 447 -3.71 -30.65 9.55
N ARG A 448 -3.92 -29.34 9.36
CA ARG A 448 -3.94 -28.67 8.05
C ARG A 448 -2.80 -27.66 7.92
N PRO A 449 -2.36 -27.33 6.69
CA PRO A 449 -1.33 -26.32 6.50
C PRO A 449 -1.84 -24.92 6.86
N ARG A 450 -0.91 -24.10 7.36
CA ARG A 450 -1.07 -22.66 7.51
C ARG A 450 -0.93 -21.98 6.15
N LYS A 451 -1.76 -20.99 5.87
CA LYS A 451 -1.81 -20.28 4.61
C LYS A 451 -1.16 -18.90 4.66
N LEU A 452 -0.75 -18.38 5.81
CA LEU A 452 -0.24 -17.02 6.01
C LEU A 452 1.20 -16.94 6.50
N ASP A 453 1.86 -18.06 6.82
CA ASP A 453 3.21 -18.09 7.44
C ASP A 453 4.30 -17.34 6.62
N ASP A 454 4.15 -17.25 5.30
CA ASP A 454 5.02 -16.47 4.43
C ASP A 454 4.83 -14.96 4.57
N LEU A 455 3.65 -14.52 5.03
CA LEU A 455 3.29 -13.12 5.26
C LEU A 455 3.50 -12.73 6.73
N PHE A 456 2.89 -13.46 7.67
CA PHE A 456 2.95 -13.19 9.11
C PHE A 456 2.44 -14.39 9.92
N ARG A 457 2.69 -14.37 11.24
CA ARG A 457 2.12 -15.34 12.18
C ARG A 457 0.79 -14.83 12.70
N ALA A 458 -0.29 -15.57 12.43
CA ALA A 458 -1.65 -15.13 12.77
C ALA A 458 -1.81 -14.89 14.29
N GLU A 459 -1.18 -15.69 15.14
CA GLU A 459 -1.24 -15.52 16.61
C GLU A 459 -0.66 -14.19 17.12
N ASP A 460 0.32 -13.64 16.40
CA ASP A 460 1.00 -12.39 16.77
C ASP A 460 0.22 -11.16 16.29
N VAL A 461 -0.62 -11.34 15.27
CA VAL A 461 -1.43 -10.29 14.65
C VAL A 461 -2.82 -10.21 15.26
N PHE A 462 -3.50 -11.36 15.41
CA PHE A 462 -4.92 -11.48 15.73
C PHE A 462 -5.35 -10.66 16.95
N ASP A 463 -6.40 -9.86 16.76
CA ASP A 463 -6.95 -9.00 17.79
C ASP A 463 -7.68 -9.83 18.86
N ARG A 464 -7.27 -9.65 20.11
CA ARG A 464 -7.81 -10.41 21.25
C ARG A 464 -9.22 -9.99 21.65
N SER A 465 -9.71 -8.86 21.14
CA SER A 465 -11.09 -8.42 21.35
C SER A 465 -12.09 -9.23 20.54
N ARG A 466 -11.65 -9.92 19.48
CA ARG A 466 -12.51 -10.74 18.62
C ARG A 466 -13.20 -11.85 19.39
N PRO A 467 -14.49 -12.10 19.12
CA PRO A 467 -15.15 -13.32 19.56
C PRO A 467 -14.46 -14.55 18.98
N THR A 468 -14.18 -15.55 19.82
CA THR A 468 -13.60 -16.83 19.39
C THR A 468 -14.49 -18.01 19.80
N PRO A 469 -14.64 -19.05 18.96
CA PRO A 469 -14.06 -19.18 17.61
C PRO A 469 -14.67 -18.18 16.63
N VAL A 470 -13.90 -17.77 15.62
CA VAL A 470 -14.45 -16.99 14.50
C VAL A 470 -15.45 -17.88 13.74
N PRO A 471 -16.64 -17.37 13.36
CA PRO A 471 -17.64 -18.16 12.64
C PRO A 471 -17.12 -18.73 11.30
N GLU A 472 -17.64 -19.88 10.88
CA GLU A 472 -17.30 -20.48 9.56
C GLU A 472 -18.10 -19.82 8.43
N MET A 473 -17.46 -19.62 7.26
CA MET A 473 -18.07 -19.01 6.05
C MET A 473 -19.00 -19.97 5.30
#